data_AF-F0XF62-F1
#
_entry.id   AF-F0XF62-F1
#
_cell.length_a   1.000
_cell.length_b   1.000
_cell.length_c   1.000
_cell.angle_alpha   90.00
_cell.angle_beta   90.00
_cell.angle_gamma   90.00
#
_symmetry.space_group_name_H-M   'P 1'
#
loop_
_entity.id
_entity.type
_entity.pdbx_description
1 polymer ?
#
loop_
_entity_poly.entity_id
_entity_poly.type
_entity_poly.pdbx_seq_one_letter_code
_entity_poly.pdbx_strand_id
1 'polypeptide(L)'
;MEAFEAELSKATKRSNDNLLGAVAMVVDNKGNILYRHAAGRQFLDENSPPLDPDCTMSLTSAGKFVTNIAALQLVERDVLTLDEPISRYLPEIDKCLLAEQSQDVKNGDSDGENKEERKGKRIALRRPTRDVTLRDLLLNTSGMGTCDTYKERFGNDDRVPRLEFPEDAHYLVKNRSTHLFFEPGEGFDYGWSIYYVQLLVERLGGKDRFVEYANENIFGALGMAHSTYLPAQVPEVWERRLQMVERELDIESGKAHLVASDESTQGMTCSMSDVARLFGDILSPECKLLRRQEHRDMLFRPQLSPGSQAHQALLAETTNYGFLLPLEEGVSHKISWSLSPPPAVNWTVAGVLLEEDDTLPDSGIPKGTVSFEGQPNMIWTMNRERGRMMLFGNQLLPGYDVIAHNLATYFMRHAWKTFS
;
A
#
# COMPACT_ATOMS: atom_id res chain seq x y z
N MET A 1 20.12 11.14 -16.19
CA MET A 1 19.15 11.75 -15.27
C MET A 1 18.74 13.17 -15.65
N GLU A 2 19.57 13.95 -16.34
CA GLU A 2 19.28 15.35 -16.74
C GLU A 2 17.90 15.57 -17.40
N ALA A 3 17.49 14.70 -18.33
CA ALA A 3 16.17 14.81 -18.98
C ALA A 3 15.01 14.69 -17.98
N PHE A 4 15.13 13.80 -16.99
CA PHE A 4 14.15 13.66 -15.91
C PHE A 4 14.12 14.92 -15.02
N GLU A 5 15.29 15.46 -14.65
CA GLU A 5 15.38 16.66 -13.83
C GLU A 5 14.77 17.88 -14.52
N ALA A 6 14.93 18.00 -15.84
CA ALA A 6 14.31 19.05 -16.63
C ALA A 6 12.78 18.94 -16.63
N GLU A 7 12.22 17.74 -16.82
CA GLU A 7 10.76 17.52 -16.75
C GLU A 7 10.22 17.76 -15.34
N LEU A 8 10.92 17.33 -14.29
CA LEU A 8 10.50 17.59 -12.92
C LEU A 8 10.55 19.09 -12.59
N SER A 9 11.61 19.78 -13.01
CA SER A 9 11.72 21.24 -12.85
C SER A 9 10.57 21.96 -13.54
N LYS A 10 10.19 21.52 -14.75
CA LYS A 10 9.04 22.06 -15.49
C LYS A 10 7.73 21.80 -14.75
N ALA A 11 7.52 20.60 -14.21
CA ALA A 11 6.31 20.22 -13.49
C ALA A 11 6.14 20.92 -12.14
N THR A 12 7.23 21.40 -11.54
CA THR A 12 7.21 22.06 -10.22
C THR A 12 7.29 23.60 -10.32
N LYS A 13 7.19 24.16 -11.53
CA LYS A 13 7.08 25.61 -11.74
C LYS A 13 5.79 26.13 -11.12
N ARG A 14 5.89 27.21 -10.34
CA ARG A 14 4.72 27.86 -9.71
C ARG A 14 3.61 28.22 -10.68
N SER A 15 3.95 28.56 -11.92
CA SER A 15 3.01 29.10 -12.88
C SER A 15 2.05 28.06 -13.49
N ASN A 16 2.20 26.76 -13.23
CA ASN A 16 1.36 25.73 -13.83
C ASN A 16 0.53 24.92 -12.84
N ASP A 17 0.74 25.05 -11.53
CA ASP A 17 0.05 24.29 -10.47
C ASP A 17 0.00 22.77 -10.73
N ASN A 18 1.01 22.22 -11.42
CA ASN A 18 1.07 20.79 -11.70
C ASN A 18 1.49 20.02 -10.45
N LEU A 19 2.68 20.28 -9.89
CA LEU A 19 3.16 19.68 -8.65
C LEU A 19 3.69 20.77 -7.71
N LEU A 20 3.41 20.64 -6.41
CA LEU A 20 4.05 21.46 -5.38
C LEU A 20 5.57 21.19 -5.31
N GLY A 21 5.92 19.90 -5.26
CA GLY A 21 7.30 19.43 -5.22
C GLY A 21 7.37 17.91 -5.26
N ALA A 22 8.56 17.39 -5.57
CA ALA A 22 8.84 15.96 -5.51
C ALA A 22 10.31 15.70 -5.22
N VAL A 23 10.59 14.51 -4.67
CA VAL A 23 11.94 13.98 -4.48
C VAL A 23 12.07 12.66 -5.23
N ALA A 24 13.18 12.52 -5.95
CA ALA A 24 13.59 11.29 -6.60
C ALA A 24 14.91 10.80 -5.98
N MET A 25 14.98 9.51 -5.64
CA MET A 25 16.09 8.94 -4.88
C MET A 25 16.47 7.55 -5.41
N VAL A 26 17.77 7.27 -5.44
CA VAL A 26 18.33 5.92 -5.66
C VAL A 26 19.26 5.58 -4.51
N VAL A 27 19.09 4.38 -3.96
CA VAL A 27 19.80 3.88 -2.77
C VAL A 27 20.45 2.53 -3.08
N ASP A 28 21.66 2.30 -2.58
CA ASP A 28 22.34 1.00 -2.67
C ASP A 28 21.98 0.05 -1.51
N ASN A 29 22.46 -1.18 -1.55
CA ASN A 29 22.24 -2.19 -0.50
C ASN A 29 22.93 -1.92 0.84
N LYS A 30 23.62 -0.78 0.99
CA LYS A 30 24.20 -0.31 2.26
C LYS A 30 23.46 0.90 2.81
N GLY A 31 22.42 1.37 2.12
CA GLY A 31 21.69 2.58 2.48
C GLY A 31 22.36 3.87 2.02
N ASN A 32 23.38 3.79 1.16
CA ASN A 32 23.99 4.99 0.58
C ASN A 32 23.08 5.55 -0.52
N ILE A 33 22.84 6.86 -0.46
CA ILE A 33 22.11 7.59 -1.48
C ILE A 33 23.04 7.84 -2.67
N LEU A 34 22.81 7.11 -3.77
CA LEU A 34 23.58 7.25 -5.02
C LEU A 34 23.10 8.42 -5.86
N TYR A 35 21.82 8.74 -5.76
CA TYR A 35 21.18 9.84 -6.45
C TYR A 35 20.07 10.41 -5.56
N ARG A 36 20.00 11.73 -5.47
CA ARG A 36 18.88 12.43 -4.83
C ARG A 36 18.69 13.78 -5.49
N HIS A 37 17.50 13.99 -6.02
CA HIS A 37 17.13 15.24 -6.65
C HIS A 37 15.76 15.66 -6.14
N ALA A 38 15.65 16.93 -5.78
CA ALA A 38 14.41 17.53 -5.30
C ALA A 38 14.14 18.80 -6.11
N ALA A 39 12.87 19.02 -6.45
CA ALA A 39 12.43 20.23 -7.12
C ALA A 39 11.08 20.67 -6.59
N GLY A 40 10.81 21.98 -6.68
CA GLY A 40 9.60 22.60 -6.17
C GLY A 40 9.81 23.27 -4.82
N ARG A 41 8.72 23.36 -4.05
CA ARG A 41 8.63 24.10 -2.79
C ARG A 41 8.11 23.20 -1.69
N GLN A 42 8.43 23.56 -0.46
CA GLN A 42 8.03 22.80 0.72
C GLN A 42 6.53 22.93 1.04
N PHE A 43 5.99 24.15 0.88
CA PHE A 43 4.62 24.54 1.21
C PHE A 43 3.99 25.32 0.05
N LEU A 44 2.66 25.37 0.01
CA LEU A 44 1.91 26.18 -0.97
C LEU A 44 2.12 27.69 -0.79
N ASP A 45 2.52 28.11 0.41
CA ASP A 45 2.70 29.51 0.79
C ASP A 45 3.59 30.32 -0.17
N GLU A 46 3.28 31.60 -0.30
CA GLU A 46 3.98 32.49 -1.23
C GLU A 46 5.47 32.61 -0.95
N ASN A 47 5.84 32.60 0.32
CA ASN A 47 7.21 32.68 0.82
C ASN A 47 7.81 31.30 1.14
N SER A 48 7.24 30.20 0.63
CA SER A 48 7.75 28.86 0.91
C SER A 48 9.23 28.73 0.52
N PRO A 49 10.06 28.08 1.35
CA PRO A 49 11.42 27.73 0.96
C PRO A 49 11.40 26.71 -0.21
N PRO A 50 12.54 26.57 -0.91
CA PRO A 50 12.78 25.41 -1.78
C PRO A 50 12.57 24.10 -1.03
N LEU A 51 12.13 23.06 -1.74
CA LEU A 51 11.96 21.73 -1.15
C LEU A 51 13.28 21.20 -0.58
N ASP A 52 13.28 20.84 0.70
CA ASP A 52 14.37 20.09 1.33
C ASP A 52 14.46 18.70 0.67
N PRO A 53 15.59 18.30 0.07
CA PRO A 53 15.74 16.95 -0.48
C PRO A 53 15.67 15.84 0.59
N ASP A 54 15.80 16.19 1.87
CA ASP A 54 15.61 15.29 3.01
C ASP A 54 14.28 15.52 3.74
N CYS A 55 13.30 16.16 3.09
CA CYS A 55 11.97 16.37 3.64
C CYS A 55 11.33 15.06 4.11
N THR A 56 10.38 15.18 5.04
CA THR A 56 9.52 14.05 5.42
C THR A 56 8.33 13.95 4.48
N MET A 57 7.90 12.73 4.18
CA MET A 57 6.72 12.47 3.35
C MET A 57 5.84 11.42 4.00
N SER A 58 4.52 11.57 3.85
CA SER A 58 3.57 10.52 4.17
C SER A 58 3.69 9.40 3.13
N LEU A 59 3.98 8.18 3.58
CA LEU A 59 4.08 7.01 2.71
C LEU A 59 2.74 6.33 2.49
N THR A 60 1.74 6.57 3.33
CA THR A 60 0.44 5.89 3.29
C THR A 60 0.61 4.37 3.10
N SER A 61 0.12 3.81 1.99
CA SER A 61 0.27 2.41 1.59
C SER A 61 1.70 1.99 1.29
N ALA A 62 2.55 2.87 0.78
CA ALA A 62 3.93 2.55 0.43
C ALA A 62 4.74 2.08 1.66
N GLY A 63 4.31 2.44 2.88
CA GLY A 63 4.94 2.02 4.13
C GLY A 63 4.38 0.74 4.76
N LYS A 64 3.38 0.07 4.17
CA LYS A 64 2.69 -1.08 4.79
C LYS A 64 3.62 -2.26 5.08
N PHE A 65 4.64 -2.47 4.25
CA PHE A 65 5.60 -3.53 4.49
C PHE A 65 6.34 -3.38 5.84
N VAL A 66 6.43 -2.17 6.39
CA VAL A 66 6.99 -1.93 7.74
C VAL A 66 6.13 -2.58 8.82
N THR A 67 4.81 -2.49 8.70
CA THR A 67 3.87 -3.20 9.58
C THR A 67 4.01 -4.71 9.45
N ASN A 68 4.23 -5.20 8.22
CA ASN A 68 4.47 -6.62 8.01
C ASN A 68 5.80 -7.09 8.62
N ILE A 69 6.87 -6.29 8.54
CA ILE A 69 8.14 -6.54 9.23
C ILE A 69 7.92 -6.63 10.74
N ALA A 70 7.13 -5.71 11.32
CA ALA A 70 6.82 -5.75 12.75
C ALA A 70 6.16 -7.06 13.18
N ALA A 71 5.22 -7.59 12.37
CA ALA A 71 4.61 -8.88 12.64
C ALA A 71 5.59 -10.06 12.47
N LEU A 72 6.44 -10.02 11.44
CA LEU A 72 7.49 -11.02 11.26
C LEU A 72 8.52 -11.02 12.40
N GLN A 73 8.79 -9.87 13.05
CA GLN A 73 9.62 -9.83 14.26
C GLN A 73 9.00 -10.62 15.42
N LEU A 74 7.67 -10.66 15.54
CA LEU A 74 6.99 -11.49 16.53
C LEU A 74 7.13 -12.98 16.20
N VAL A 75 7.09 -13.35 14.91
CA VAL A 75 7.37 -14.71 14.44
C VAL A 75 8.83 -15.10 14.73
N GLU A 76 9.81 -14.20 14.53
CA GLU A 76 11.21 -14.47 14.87
C GLU A 76 11.47 -14.67 16.36
N ARG A 77 10.62 -14.09 17.21
CA ARG A 77 10.64 -14.23 18.67
C ARG A 77 9.85 -15.44 19.15
N ASP A 78 9.35 -16.27 18.22
CA ASP A 78 8.52 -17.45 18.48
C ASP A 78 7.27 -17.14 19.32
N VAL A 79 6.74 -15.91 19.24
CA VAL A 79 5.51 -15.48 19.93
C VAL A 79 4.28 -16.09 19.28
N LEU A 80 4.35 -16.29 17.96
CA LEU A 80 3.33 -16.92 17.13
C LEU A 80 3.97 -17.51 15.88
N THR A 81 3.23 -18.35 15.15
CA THR A 81 3.64 -18.85 13.84
C THR A 81 2.86 -18.19 12.70
N LEU A 82 3.34 -18.35 11.47
CA LEU A 82 2.66 -17.80 10.28
C LEU A 82 1.32 -18.49 9.98
N ASP A 83 1.18 -19.76 10.33
CA ASP A 83 0.14 -20.66 9.81
C ASP A 83 -0.84 -21.16 10.88
N GLU A 84 -0.71 -20.73 12.13
CA GLU A 84 -1.72 -21.01 13.15
C GLU A 84 -2.95 -20.09 13.03
N PRO A 85 -4.14 -20.51 13.52
CA PRO A 85 -5.34 -19.69 13.49
C PRO A 85 -5.14 -18.35 14.21
N ILE A 86 -5.35 -17.25 13.49
CA ILE A 86 -5.15 -15.90 14.04
C ILE A 86 -6.21 -15.52 15.08
N SER A 87 -7.36 -16.20 15.07
CA SER A 87 -8.45 -16.04 16.05
C SER A 87 -8.01 -16.32 17.49
N ARG A 88 -6.91 -17.06 17.70
CA ARG A 88 -6.27 -17.22 19.02
C ARG A 88 -5.86 -15.89 19.66
N TYR A 89 -5.52 -14.90 18.83
CA TYR A 89 -5.03 -13.59 19.24
C TYR A 89 -5.98 -12.45 18.85
N LEU A 90 -6.75 -12.65 17.77
CA LEU A 90 -7.73 -11.73 17.21
C LEU A 90 -9.11 -12.41 17.09
N PRO A 91 -9.76 -12.78 18.21
CA PRO A 91 -11.03 -13.52 18.18
C PRO A 91 -12.15 -12.80 17.43
N GLU A 92 -12.04 -11.48 17.25
CA GLU A 92 -12.98 -10.69 16.46
C GLU A 92 -13.06 -11.12 14.99
N ILE A 93 -12.01 -11.74 14.47
CA ILE A 93 -11.99 -12.25 13.09
C ILE A 93 -12.98 -13.39 12.87
N ASP A 94 -13.40 -14.11 13.91
CA ASP A 94 -14.41 -15.17 13.80
C ASP A 94 -15.81 -14.64 13.42
N LYS A 95 -16.03 -13.32 13.60
CA LYS A 95 -17.24 -12.65 13.12
C LYS A 95 -17.19 -12.37 11.62
N CYS A 96 -16.00 -12.30 11.02
CA CYS A 96 -15.80 -12.14 9.59
C CYS A 96 -16.18 -13.43 8.85
N LEU A 97 -17.47 -13.64 8.64
CA LEU A 97 -18.01 -14.76 7.86
C LEU A 97 -17.79 -14.56 6.35
N LEU A 98 -17.80 -15.64 5.58
CA LEU A 98 -17.77 -15.60 4.11
C LEU A 98 -19.13 -15.15 3.56
N ALA A 99 -19.11 -14.11 2.73
CA ALA A 99 -20.27 -13.57 2.03
C ALA A 99 -20.40 -14.15 0.62
N GLU A 100 -21.45 -14.93 0.39
CA GLU A 100 -21.76 -15.58 -0.89
C GLU A 100 -23.07 -15.04 -1.46
N GLN A 101 -23.12 -14.81 -2.78
CA GLN A 101 -24.40 -14.56 -3.43
C GLN A 101 -25.24 -15.83 -3.35
N SER A 102 -26.41 -15.77 -2.70
CA SER A 102 -27.35 -16.90 -2.72
C SER A 102 -27.73 -17.18 -4.18
N GLN A 103 -27.59 -18.44 -4.60
CA GLN A 103 -28.34 -18.92 -5.76
C GLN A 103 -29.83 -18.70 -5.47
N ASP A 104 -30.61 -18.35 -6.49
CA ASP A 104 -32.04 -18.13 -6.35
C ASP A 104 -32.66 -19.28 -5.57
N VAL A 105 -33.25 -18.98 -4.41
CA VAL A 105 -34.06 -19.95 -3.68
C VAL A 105 -35.20 -20.30 -4.63
N LYS A 106 -35.14 -21.50 -5.22
CA LYS A 106 -36.31 -22.06 -5.91
C LYS A 106 -37.45 -22.02 -4.92
N ASN A 107 -38.50 -21.28 -5.27
CA ASN A 107 -39.74 -21.18 -4.51
C ASN A 107 -40.15 -22.55 -3.99
N GLY A 108 -40.09 -22.72 -2.67
CA GLY A 108 -40.58 -23.87 -1.93
C GLY A 108 -41.14 -23.38 -0.61
N ASP A 109 -42.45 -23.23 -0.59
CA ASP A 109 -43.38 -23.06 0.53
C ASP A 109 -43.48 -21.70 1.27
N SER A 110 -44.57 -21.01 0.87
CA SER A 110 -45.50 -20.09 1.57
C SER A 110 -45.37 -19.96 3.11
N ASP A 111 -45.49 -18.77 3.72
CA ASP A 111 -46.69 -17.90 3.74
C ASP A 111 -46.33 -16.45 4.16
N GLY A 112 -47.13 -15.48 3.70
CA GLY A 112 -47.39 -14.25 4.46
C GLY A 112 -46.57 -12.98 4.15
N GLU A 113 -47.11 -12.16 3.25
CA GLU A 113 -47.08 -10.67 3.24
C GLU A 113 -45.79 -9.89 2.89
N ASN A 114 -46.01 -8.85 2.06
CA ASN A 114 -45.08 -7.85 1.50
C ASN A 114 -44.13 -8.31 0.37
N LYS A 115 -44.74 -8.61 -0.79
CA LYS A 115 -44.06 -8.72 -2.09
C LYS A 115 -44.20 -7.42 -2.89
N GLU A 116 -43.53 -6.36 -2.46
CA GLU A 116 -43.14 -5.26 -3.34
C GLU A 116 -41.78 -4.75 -2.84
N GLU A 117 -40.78 -4.81 -3.73
CA GLU A 117 -39.45 -4.17 -3.59
C GLU A 117 -38.39 -4.76 -2.65
N ARG A 118 -38.00 -6.03 -2.82
CA ARG A 118 -36.58 -6.45 -2.73
C ARG A 118 -36.25 -7.54 -3.76
N LYS A 119 -36.28 -7.20 -5.05
CA LYS A 119 -35.67 -8.00 -6.13
C LYS A 119 -34.13 -7.90 -6.08
N GLY A 120 -33.54 -8.22 -4.93
CA GLY A 120 -32.10 -8.32 -4.75
C GLY A 120 -31.77 -9.72 -4.27
N LYS A 121 -30.87 -10.42 -4.97
CA LYS A 121 -30.33 -11.71 -4.51
C LYS A 121 -29.87 -11.57 -3.05
N ARG A 122 -30.35 -12.42 -2.15
CA ARG A 122 -29.97 -12.37 -0.74
C ARG A 122 -28.50 -12.81 -0.61
N ILE A 123 -27.71 -12.14 0.22
CA ILE A 123 -26.33 -12.57 0.53
C ILE A 123 -26.40 -13.55 1.69
N ALA A 124 -25.86 -14.75 1.49
CA ALA A 124 -25.72 -15.76 2.53
C ALA A 124 -24.37 -15.59 3.23
N LEU A 125 -24.35 -15.81 4.55
CA LEU A 125 -23.14 -15.81 5.35
C LEU A 125 -22.89 -17.21 5.88
N ARG A 126 -21.66 -17.70 5.73
CA ARG A 126 -21.24 -18.97 6.32
C ARG A 126 -19.84 -18.86 6.89
N ARG A 127 -19.47 -19.80 7.76
CA ARG A 127 -18.08 -19.91 8.22
C ARG A 127 -17.17 -20.29 7.03
N PRO A 128 -15.95 -19.74 6.97
CA PRO A 128 -14.94 -20.23 6.04
C PRO A 128 -14.58 -21.68 6.37
N THR A 129 -14.06 -22.41 5.39
CA THR A 129 -13.69 -23.83 5.52
C THR A 129 -12.43 -24.05 6.36
N ARG A 130 -11.61 -23.01 6.50
CA ARG A 130 -10.45 -22.96 7.38
C ARG A 130 -10.33 -21.60 8.05
N ASP A 131 -9.56 -21.54 9.13
CA ASP A 131 -9.28 -20.29 9.82
C ASP A 131 -8.32 -19.39 9.02
N VAL A 132 -8.45 -18.08 9.21
CA VAL A 132 -7.49 -17.08 8.72
C VAL A 132 -6.19 -17.17 9.53
N THR A 133 -5.06 -17.06 8.85
CA THR A 133 -3.72 -17.11 9.47
C THR A 133 -3.00 -15.75 9.36
N LEU A 134 -1.87 -15.58 10.05
CA LEU A 134 -1.02 -14.40 9.84
C LEU A 134 -0.53 -14.34 8.38
N ARG A 135 -0.14 -15.47 7.78
CA ARG A 135 0.27 -15.53 6.38
C ARG A 135 -0.79 -14.95 5.45
N ASP A 136 -2.05 -15.28 5.68
CA ASP A 136 -3.15 -14.75 4.86
C ASP A 136 -3.30 -13.23 4.96
N LEU A 137 -3.11 -12.69 6.17
CA LEU A 137 -3.17 -11.25 6.40
C LEU A 137 -2.01 -10.51 5.75
N LEU A 138 -0.78 -11.05 5.84
CA LEU A 138 0.41 -10.44 5.24
C LEU A 138 0.35 -10.43 3.70
N LEU A 139 -0.32 -11.42 3.09
CA LEU A 139 -0.35 -11.63 1.64
C LEU A 139 -1.63 -11.13 0.96
N ASN A 140 -2.54 -10.48 1.70
CA ASN A 140 -3.84 -10.04 1.20
C ASN A 140 -4.70 -11.19 0.64
N THR A 141 -4.56 -12.39 1.22
CA THR A 141 -5.32 -13.60 0.86
C THR A 141 -6.31 -14.02 1.94
N SER A 142 -6.57 -13.18 2.95
CA SER A 142 -7.48 -13.49 4.07
C SER A 142 -8.96 -13.57 3.69
N GLY A 143 -9.34 -13.02 2.54
CA GLY A 143 -10.73 -12.79 2.18
C GLY A 143 -11.25 -11.40 2.58
N MET A 144 -10.51 -10.66 3.42
CA MET A 144 -10.91 -9.32 3.88
C MET A 144 -10.64 -8.27 2.81
N GLY A 145 -11.68 -7.58 2.37
CA GLY A 145 -11.61 -6.49 1.40
C GLY A 145 -11.73 -5.12 2.05
N THR A 146 -12.49 -4.23 1.41
CA THR A 146 -12.83 -2.88 1.88
C THR A 146 -14.33 -2.59 1.72
N CYS A 147 -14.76 -1.39 2.12
CA CYS A 147 -16.11 -0.91 1.76
C CYS A 147 -16.34 -0.85 0.24
N ASP A 148 -15.32 -0.53 -0.55
CA ASP A 148 -15.49 -0.45 -2.01
C ASP A 148 -15.62 -1.84 -2.62
N THR A 149 -14.97 -2.86 -2.06
CA THR A 149 -15.17 -4.26 -2.43
C THR A 149 -16.64 -4.69 -2.26
N TYR A 150 -17.33 -4.22 -1.22
CA TYR A 150 -18.77 -4.49 -1.05
C TYR A 150 -19.60 -3.86 -2.17
N LYS A 151 -19.36 -2.59 -2.49
CA LYS A 151 -20.04 -1.89 -3.58
C LYS A 151 -19.79 -2.56 -4.93
N GLU A 152 -18.54 -2.91 -5.22
CA GLU A 152 -18.17 -3.56 -6.49
C GLU A 152 -18.80 -4.94 -6.63
N ARG A 153 -18.78 -5.78 -5.58
CA ARG A 153 -19.28 -7.18 -5.67
C ARG A 153 -20.78 -7.32 -5.48
N PHE A 154 -21.41 -6.43 -4.72
CA PHE A 154 -22.82 -6.55 -4.35
C PHE A 154 -23.68 -5.33 -4.74
N GLY A 155 -23.10 -4.26 -5.29
CA GLY A 155 -23.80 -3.07 -5.75
C GLY A 155 -24.22 -2.09 -4.64
N ASN A 156 -24.34 -2.55 -3.39
CA ASN A 156 -24.57 -1.72 -2.20
C ASN A 156 -24.19 -2.50 -0.93
N ASP A 157 -23.55 -1.83 0.01
CA ASP A 157 -23.09 -2.33 1.31
C ASP A 157 -24.26 -2.83 2.19
N ASP A 158 -25.44 -2.21 2.11
CA ASP A 158 -26.62 -2.57 2.92
C ASP A 158 -27.21 -3.95 2.57
N ARG A 159 -26.70 -4.60 1.51
CA ARG A 159 -27.11 -5.95 1.12
C ARG A 159 -26.43 -7.04 1.93
N VAL A 160 -25.32 -6.74 2.58
CA VAL A 160 -24.60 -7.69 3.44
C VAL A 160 -24.92 -7.34 4.90
N PRO A 161 -25.28 -8.32 5.75
CA PRO A 161 -25.43 -8.06 7.18
C PRO A 161 -24.19 -7.38 7.74
N ARG A 162 -24.40 -6.35 8.58
CA ARG A 162 -23.30 -5.58 9.16
C ARG A 162 -22.61 -6.40 10.25
N LEU A 163 -21.30 -6.23 10.37
CA LEU A 163 -20.54 -6.73 11.51
C LEU A 163 -20.83 -5.86 12.73
N GLU A 164 -21.32 -6.49 13.80
CA GLU A 164 -21.56 -5.82 15.07
C GLU A 164 -20.53 -6.23 16.11
N PHE A 165 -19.89 -5.24 16.72
CA PHE A 165 -18.90 -5.41 17.78
C PHE A 165 -19.35 -4.70 19.05
N PRO A 166 -18.94 -5.18 20.24
CA PRO A 166 -19.13 -4.45 21.49
C PRO A 166 -18.60 -3.00 21.43
N GLU A 167 -19.18 -2.11 22.22
CA GLU A 167 -18.80 -0.69 22.22
C GLU A 167 -17.32 -0.47 22.60
N ASP A 168 -16.81 -1.29 23.52
CA ASP A 168 -15.43 -1.31 24.00
C ASP A 168 -14.46 -2.04 23.05
N ALA A 169 -14.93 -2.59 21.93
CA ALA A 169 -14.04 -3.21 20.95
C ALA A 169 -13.04 -2.19 20.37
N HIS A 170 -11.85 -2.70 20.02
CA HIS A 170 -10.77 -1.87 19.48
C HIS A 170 -11.22 -1.11 18.22
N TYR A 171 -10.77 0.14 18.07
CA TYR A 171 -11.25 1.01 16.98
C TYR A 171 -10.92 0.44 15.59
N LEU A 172 -9.78 -0.25 15.44
CA LEU A 172 -9.44 -0.93 14.18
C LEU A 172 -10.44 -2.04 13.85
N VAL A 173 -10.88 -2.81 14.82
CA VAL A 173 -11.92 -3.83 14.60
C VAL A 173 -13.22 -3.16 14.17
N LYS A 174 -13.66 -2.13 14.88
CA LYS A 174 -14.93 -1.44 14.57
C LYS A 174 -14.94 -0.80 13.19
N ASN A 175 -13.81 -0.22 12.77
CA ASN A 175 -13.74 0.64 11.57
C ASN A 175 -13.08 -0.02 10.36
N ARG A 176 -12.41 -1.18 10.53
CA ARG A 176 -11.59 -1.85 9.51
C ARG A 176 -11.85 -3.35 9.42
N SER A 177 -13.09 -3.77 9.62
CA SER A 177 -13.52 -5.17 9.44
C SER A 177 -14.52 -5.29 8.30
N THR A 178 -14.39 -6.38 7.53
CA THR A 178 -15.40 -6.82 6.55
C THR A 178 -15.67 -8.31 6.76
N HIS A 179 -16.82 -8.77 6.28
CA HIS A 179 -16.99 -10.17 5.90
C HIS A 179 -15.94 -10.56 4.85
N LEU A 180 -15.70 -11.86 4.72
CA LEU A 180 -14.76 -12.40 3.75
C LEU A 180 -15.45 -12.52 2.38
N PHE A 181 -14.72 -12.23 1.31
CA PHE A 181 -15.25 -12.28 -0.06
C PHE A 181 -14.81 -13.51 -0.85
N PHE A 182 -13.91 -14.31 -0.27
CA PHE A 182 -13.42 -15.59 -0.78
C PHE A 182 -12.84 -16.40 0.40
N GLU A 183 -12.68 -17.71 0.22
CA GLU A 183 -12.06 -18.57 1.21
C GLU A 183 -10.61 -18.10 1.49
N PRO A 184 -10.17 -18.07 2.76
CA PRO A 184 -8.79 -17.73 3.07
C PRO A 184 -7.81 -18.54 2.21
N GLY A 185 -6.86 -17.87 1.56
CA GLY A 185 -5.85 -18.44 0.67
C GLY A 185 -6.31 -18.78 -0.76
N GLU A 186 -7.60 -18.72 -1.05
CA GLU A 186 -8.16 -19.05 -2.38
C GLU A 186 -8.46 -17.80 -3.23
N GLY A 187 -8.00 -16.63 -2.82
CA GLY A 187 -8.17 -15.39 -3.56
C GLY A 187 -7.18 -14.33 -3.13
N PHE A 188 -7.25 -13.17 -3.78
CA PHE A 188 -6.43 -12.00 -3.48
C PHE A 188 -7.31 -10.75 -3.56
N ASP A 189 -7.21 -9.88 -2.56
CA ASP A 189 -7.88 -8.58 -2.54
C ASP A 189 -7.10 -7.65 -1.61
N TYR A 190 -6.59 -6.56 -2.17
CA TYR A 190 -5.83 -5.57 -1.40
C TYR A 190 -6.77 -4.79 -0.49
N GLY A 191 -6.99 -5.34 0.70
CA GLY A 191 -7.99 -4.89 1.64
C GLY A 191 -7.45 -4.43 3.00
N TRP A 192 -8.29 -4.56 4.02
CA TRP A 192 -8.02 -4.06 5.37
C TRP A 192 -7.22 -5.03 6.26
N SER A 193 -6.71 -6.14 5.72
CA SER A 193 -5.89 -7.13 6.45
C SER A 193 -4.75 -6.50 7.25
N ILE A 194 -4.11 -5.46 6.72
CA ILE A 194 -3.00 -4.76 7.37
C ILE A 194 -3.35 -4.15 8.75
N TYR A 195 -4.61 -3.75 8.96
CA TYR A 195 -5.05 -3.19 10.25
C TYR A 195 -5.20 -4.28 11.31
N TYR A 196 -5.53 -5.51 10.91
CA TYR A 196 -5.49 -6.67 11.79
C TYR A 196 -4.03 -7.06 12.12
N VAL A 197 -3.10 -6.93 11.16
CA VAL A 197 -1.66 -7.09 11.43
C VAL A 197 -1.17 -6.05 12.44
N GLN A 198 -1.60 -4.79 12.30
CA GLN A 198 -1.29 -3.73 13.25
C GLN A 198 -1.80 -4.05 14.67
N LEU A 199 -3.06 -4.45 14.79
CA LEU A 199 -3.68 -4.83 16.06
C LEU A 199 -2.99 -6.04 16.70
N LEU A 200 -2.56 -7.01 15.89
CA LEU A 200 -1.79 -8.15 16.36
C LEU A 200 -0.47 -7.72 17.01
N VAL A 201 0.23 -6.79 16.36
CA VAL A 201 1.48 -6.23 16.89
C VAL A 201 1.26 -5.45 18.17
N GLU A 202 0.15 -4.72 18.32
CA GLU A 202 -0.24 -4.08 19.58
C GLU A 202 -0.40 -5.13 20.69
N ARG A 203 -1.23 -6.15 20.46
CA ARG A 203 -1.55 -7.17 21.48
C ARG A 203 -0.35 -8.02 21.90
N LEU A 204 0.51 -8.38 20.96
CA LEU A 204 1.57 -9.36 21.18
C LEU A 204 2.96 -8.72 21.30
N GLY A 205 3.12 -7.46 20.88
CA GLY A 205 4.38 -6.73 20.90
C GLY A 205 4.74 -6.09 22.24
N GLY A 206 3.87 -6.21 23.26
CA GLY A 206 4.11 -5.66 24.60
C GLY A 206 4.04 -4.14 24.66
N LYS A 207 3.27 -3.51 23.77
CA LYS A 207 3.05 -2.06 23.68
C LYS A 207 1.56 -1.77 23.59
N ASP A 208 1.13 -0.62 24.09
CA ASP A 208 -0.29 -0.27 24.06
C ASP A 208 -0.72 0.17 22.65
N ARG A 209 0.23 0.69 21.85
CA ARG A 209 -0.03 1.18 20.49
C ARG A 209 1.06 0.75 19.52
N PHE A 210 0.68 0.53 18.27
CA PHE A 210 1.60 0.08 17.23
C PHE A 210 2.76 1.05 17.00
N VAL A 211 2.49 2.37 17.09
CA VAL A 211 3.51 3.40 16.93
C VAL A 211 4.65 3.26 17.94
N GLU A 212 4.37 2.83 19.17
CA GLU A 212 5.39 2.62 20.20
C GLU A 212 6.27 1.42 19.84
N TYR A 213 5.65 0.34 19.34
CA TYR A 213 6.37 -0.82 18.86
C TYR A 213 7.29 -0.45 17.69
N ALA A 214 6.76 0.28 16.69
CA ALA A 214 7.53 0.72 15.53
C ALA A 214 8.67 1.67 15.92
N ASN A 215 8.42 2.63 16.81
CA ASN A 215 9.42 3.58 17.28
C ASN A 215 10.61 2.86 17.94
N GLU A 216 10.36 1.84 18.75
CA GLU A 216 11.44 1.10 19.44
C GLU A 216 12.11 0.06 18.55
N ASN A 217 11.32 -0.82 17.94
CA ASN A 217 11.80 -2.05 17.31
C ASN A 217 12.17 -1.88 15.84
N ILE A 218 11.82 -0.75 15.23
CA ILE A 218 12.13 -0.45 13.83
C ILE A 218 12.91 0.85 13.75
N PHE A 219 12.30 1.98 14.10
CA PHE A 219 12.91 3.29 13.88
C PHE A 219 14.13 3.49 14.78
N GLY A 220 14.01 3.19 16.07
CA GLY A 220 15.12 3.24 17.02
C GLY A 220 16.24 2.27 16.66
N ALA A 221 15.90 1.04 16.25
CA ALA A 221 16.85 0.02 15.82
C ALA A 221 17.71 0.45 14.61
N LEU A 222 17.14 1.27 13.72
CA LEU A 222 17.81 1.78 12.53
C LEU A 222 18.30 3.23 12.64
N GLY A 223 18.03 3.91 13.76
CA GLY A 223 18.35 5.34 13.94
C GLY A 223 17.54 6.25 13.02
N MET A 224 16.29 5.88 12.71
CA MET A 224 15.37 6.65 11.87
C MET A 224 14.69 7.77 12.69
N ALA A 225 15.45 8.81 13.00
CA ALA A 225 15.04 9.86 13.94
C ALA A 225 13.91 10.76 13.45
N HIS A 226 13.61 10.79 12.15
CA HIS A 226 12.55 11.60 11.55
C HIS A 226 11.46 10.71 10.93
N SER A 227 11.06 9.66 11.65
CA SER A 227 10.06 8.69 11.22
C SER A 227 9.03 8.44 12.33
N THR A 228 7.74 8.48 11.99
CA THR A 228 6.65 8.28 12.96
C THR A 228 5.33 7.93 12.26
N TYR A 229 4.40 7.31 12.98
CA TYR A 229 3.00 7.14 12.56
C TYR A 229 2.08 8.27 13.09
N LEU A 230 2.63 9.22 13.86
CA LEU A 230 1.90 10.35 14.44
C LEU A 230 2.61 11.68 14.12
N PRO A 231 2.76 12.03 12.83
CA PRO A 231 3.60 13.16 12.40
C PRO A 231 3.19 14.50 13.02
N ALA A 232 1.89 14.78 13.12
CA ALA A 232 1.39 16.01 13.75
C ALA A 232 1.75 16.16 15.25
N GLN A 233 2.18 15.08 15.91
CA GLN A 233 2.61 15.09 17.31
C GLN A 233 4.14 15.18 17.47
N VAL A 234 4.89 15.19 16.36
CA VAL A 234 6.36 15.18 16.32
C VAL A 234 6.85 16.38 15.50
N PRO A 235 7.08 17.55 16.14
CA PRO A 235 7.39 18.80 15.43
C PRO A 235 8.55 18.70 14.44
N GLU A 236 9.63 18.00 14.80
CA GLU A 236 10.81 17.79 13.96
C GLU A 236 10.52 16.99 12.68
N VAL A 237 9.46 16.18 12.67
CA VAL A 237 8.95 15.50 11.47
C VAL A 237 7.98 16.41 10.73
N TRP A 238 7.05 17.04 11.42
CA TRP A 238 5.97 17.83 10.82
C TRP A 238 6.47 19.08 10.10
N GLU A 239 7.41 19.81 10.71
CA GLU A 239 7.96 21.05 10.16
C GLU A 239 8.80 20.83 8.90
N ARG A 240 9.35 19.62 8.73
CA ARG A 240 10.17 19.22 7.58
C ARG A 240 9.36 18.53 6.48
N ARG A 241 8.04 18.40 6.62
CA ARG A 241 7.21 17.67 5.66
C ARG A 241 7.10 18.39 4.34
N LEU A 242 7.14 17.66 3.23
CA LEU A 242 6.54 18.18 2.00
C LEU A 242 5.03 18.26 2.25
N GLN A 243 4.46 19.46 2.14
CA GLN A 243 3.04 19.68 2.41
C GLN A 243 2.16 18.79 1.53
N MET A 244 1.16 18.15 2.14
CA MET A 244 0.14 17.44 1.38
C MET A 244 -0.76 18.45 0.68
N VAL A 245 -0.98 18.25 -0.61
CA VAL A 245 -1.85 19.09 -1.44
C VAL A 245 -2.84 18.24 -2.21
N GLU A 246 -3.95 18.82 -2.58
CA GLU A 246 -4.97 18.21 -3.44
C GLU A 246 -5.18 19.08 -4.69
N ARG A 247 -5.37 18.42 -5.83
CA ARG A 247 -5.76 19.09 -7.07
C ARG A 247 -7.27 19.28 -7.09
N GLU A 248 -7.70 20.53 -7.07
CA GLU A 248 -9.10 20.90 -7.25
C GLU A 248 -9.35 21.55 -8.61
N LEU A 249 -10.50 21.28 -9.21
CA LEU A 249 -10.97 21.95 -10.41
C LEU A 249 -11.85 23.13 -10.01
N ASP A 250 -11.43 24.34 -10.34
CA ASP A 250 -12.30 25.50 -10.27
C ASP A 250 -13.38 25.38 -11.34
N ILE A 251 -14.63 25.25 -10.90
CA ILE A 251 -15.81 25.04 -11.76
C ILE A 251 -16.08 26.28 -12.62
N GLU A 252 -15.81 27.49 -12.13
CA GLU A 252 -16.10 28.74 -12.84
C GLU A 252 -15.06 29.00 -13.93
N SER A 253 -13.78 28.84 -13.61
CA SER A 253 -12.69 29.09 -14.56
C SER A 253 -12.32 27.87 -15.40
N GLY A 254 -12.74 26.67 -15.00
CA GLY A 254 -12.35 25.39 -15.59
C GLY A 254 -10.87 25.04 -15.38
N LYS A 255 -10.18 25.73 -14.46
CA LYS A 255 -8.75 25.53 -14.21
C LYS A 255 -8.49 24.71 -12.97
N ALA A 256 -7.59 23.76 -13.07
CA ALA A 256 -7.09 23.04 -11.91
C ALA A 256 -6.11 23.90 -11.11
N HIS A 257 -6.15 23.80 -9.79
CA HIS A 257 -5.20 24.44 -8.88
C HIS A 257 -4.93 23.52 -7.68
N LEU A 258 -3.91 23.86 -6.88
CA LEU A 258 -3.53 23.09 -5.70
C LEU A 258 -4.04 23.75 -4.43
N VAL A 259 -4.63 22.95 -3.54
CA VAL A 259 -5.06 23.36 -2.20
C VAL A 259 -4.35 22.53 -1.14
N ALA A 260 -4.22 23.05 0.08
CA ALA A 260 -3.60 22.30 1.19
C ALA A 260 -4.52 21.17 1.66
N SER A 261 -3.96 20.01 1.99
CA SER A 261 -4.69 18.82 2.46
C SER A 261 -3.89 18.02 3.50
N ASP A 262 -3.20 18.71 4.41
CA ASP A 262 -2.35 18.09 5.43
C ASP A 262 -3.09 17.11 6.35
N GLU A 263 -4.39 17.32 6.57
CA GLU A 263 -5.31 16.43 7.29
C GLU A 263 -5.49 15.06 6.62
N SER A 264 -5.17 14.93 5.34
CA SER A 264 -5.19 13.68 4.59
C SER A 264 -3.94 12.82 4.81
N THR A 265 -2.98 13.28 5.62
CA THR A 265 -1.78 12.52 5.99
C THR A 265 -2.16 11.23 6.73
N GLN A 266 -1.64 10.09 6.27
CA GLN A 266 -1.96 8.77 6.81
C GLN A 266 -0.76 7.82 6.80
N GLY A 267 -0.76 6.87 7.73
CA GLY A 267 0.29 5.86 7.84
C GLY A 267 1.61 6.44 8.37
N MET A 268 2.72 5.87 7.93
CA MET A 268 4.05 6.31 8.35
C MET A 268 4.46 7.56 7.57
N THR A 269 4.97 8.55 8.27
CA THR A 269 5.71 9.68 7.69
C THR A 269 7.18 9.54 8.02
N CYS A 270 8.06 9.69 7.03
CA CYS A 270 9.50 9.57 7.23
C CYS A 270 10.32 10.46 6.30
N SER A 271 11.54 10.81 6.74
CA SER A 271 12.53 11.50 5.90
C SER A 271 13.11 10.59 4.82
N MET A 272 13.59 11.19 3.73
CA MET A 272 14.23 10.43 2.65
C MET A 272 15.48 9.67 3.12
N SER A 273 16.27 10.25 4.03
CA SER A 273 17.41 9.55 4.62
C SER A 273 17.00 8.37 5.49
N ASP A 274 15.90 8.46 6.23
CA ASP A 274 15.41 7.34 7.04
C ASP A 274 14.86 6.21 6.18
N VAL A 275 14.18 6.55 5.09
CA VAL A 275 13.81 5.57 4.06
C VAL A 275 15.05 4.86 3.53
N ALA A 276 16.11 5.59 3.18
CA ALA A 276 17.36 5.00 2.70
C ALA A 276 17.98 4.03 3.72
N ARG A 277 17.94 4.35 5.03
CA ARG A 277 18.40 3.44 6.10
C ARG A 277 17.57 2.17 6.16
N LEU A 278 16.23 2.28 6.10
CA LEU A 278 15.32 1.14 6.10
C LEU A 278 15.61 0.19 4.93
N PHE A 279 15.74 0.72 3.72
CA PHE A 279 16.05 -0.11 2.55
C PHE A 279 17.46 -0.67 2.58
N GLY A 280 18.43 0.09 3.07
CA GLY A 280 19.79 -0.40 3.31
C GLY A 280 19.80 -1.61 4.24
N ASP A 281 19.00 -1.58 5.30
CA ASP A 281 18.86 -2.71 6.23
C ASP A 281 18.20 -3.93 5.57
N ILE A 282 17.07 -3.73 4.88
CA ILE A 282 16.30 -4.83 4.26
C ILE A 282 17.07 -5.53 3.13
N LEU A 283 17.86 -4.78 2.36
CA LEU A 283 18.71 -5.31 1.30
C LEU A 283 20.02 -5.91 1.84
N SER A 284 20.38 -5.63 3.10
CA SER A 284 21.62 -6.10 3.70
C SER A 284 21.54 -7.59 4.06
N PRO A 285 22.61 -8.37 3.79
CA PRO A 285 22.73 -9.73 4.33
C PRO A 285 22.79 -9.75 5.87
N GLU A 286 23.08 -8.62 6.50
CA GLU A 286 23.11 -8.41 7.95
C GLU A 286 21.90 -7.57 8.44
N CYS A 287 20.74 -7.69 7.77
CA CYS A 287 19.49 -7.03 8.17
C CYS A 287 19.24 -7.17 9.68
N LYS A 288 19.09 -6.02 10.34
CA LYS A 288 18.85 -5.92 11.78
C LYS A 288 17.40 -6.19 12.13
N LEU A 289 16.48 -5.81 11.24
CA LEU A 289 15.04 -5.92 11.49
C LEU A 289 14.52 -7.36 11.40
N LEU A 290 15.04 -8.15 10.47
CA LEU A 290 14.70 -9.56 10.26
C LEU A 290 15.98 -10.38 10.12
N ARG A 291 16.26 -11.23 11.10
CA ARG A 291 17.52 -11.98 11.17
C ARG A 291 17.43 -13.32 10.45
N ARG A 292 16.24 -13.90 10.33
CA ARG A 292 16.03 -15.21 9.71
C ARG A 292 15.92 -15.06 8.18
N GLN A 293 16.67 -15.87 7.44
CA GLN A 293 16.74 -15.76 5.97
C GLN A 293 15.39 -16.02 5.31
N GLU A 294 14.63 -16.99 5.83
CA GLU A 294 13.31 -17.35 5.33
C GLU A 294 12.32 -16.18 5.40
N HIS A 295 12.38 -15.34 6.45
CA HIS A 295 11.51 -14.17 6.57
C HIS A 295 11.94 -13.03 5.66
N ARG A 296 13.25 -12.85 5.45
CA ARG A 296 13.77 -11.92 4.44
C ARG A 296 13.41 -12.36 3.03
N ASP A 297 13.42 -13.66 2.77
CA ASP A 297 13.00 -14.22 1.49
C ASP A 297 11.52 -13.96 1.20
N MET A 298 10.64 -13.87 2.22
CA MET A 298 9.24 -13.49 2.02
C MET A 298 9.05 -12.09 1.45
N LEU A 299 10.03 -11.19 1.58
CA LEU A 299 10.00 -9.85 0.98
C LEU A 299 10.42 -9.85 -0.50
N PHE A 300 11.07 -10.91 -1.00
CA PHE A 300 11.73 -10.93 -2.32
C PHE A 300 11.48 -12.21 -3.14
N ARG A 301 10.63 -13.12 -2.67
CA ARG A 301 10.28 -14.36 -3.38
C ARG A 301 8.77 -14.49 -3.55
N PRO A 302 8.32 -15.14 -4.64
CA PRO A 302 6.91 -15.43 -4.86
C PRO A 302 6.28 -16.09 -3.63
N GLN A 303 5.17 -15.53 -3.15
CA GLN A 303 4.41 -16.10 -2.03
C GLN A 303 3.10 -16.75 -2.47
N LEU A 304 2.64 -16.48 -3.69
CA LEU A 304 1.47 -17.13 -4.28
C LEU A 304 1.91 -18.23 -5.24
N SER A 305 1.34 -19.42 -5.11
CA SER A 305 1.59 -20.52 -6.04
C SER A 305 1.17 -20.11 -7.46
N PRO A 306 2.06 -20.22 -8.47
CA PRO A 306 1.72 -19.87 -9.85
C PRO A 306 0.48 -20.61 -10.35
N GLY A 307 -0.46 -19.88 -10.94
CA GLY A 307 -1.71 -20.41 -11.48
C GLY A 307 -2.77 -20.78 -10.42
N SER A 308 -2.51 -20.61 -9.12
CA SER A 308 -3.52 -20.74 -8.07
C SER A 308 -4.63 -19.70 -8.20
N GLN A 309 -5.77 -19.92 -7.52
CA GLN A 309 -6.88 -18.95 -7.53
C GLN A 309 -6.44 -17.57 -7.02
N ALA A 310 -5.64 -17.52 -5.95
CA ALA A 310 -5.08 -16.27 -5.43
C ALA A 310 -4.16 -15.57 -6.46
N HIS A 311 -3.29 -16.32 -7.14
CA HIS A 311 -2.43 -15.77 -8.18
C HIS A 311 -3.23 -15.24 -9.39
N GLN A 312 -4.27 -15.96 -9.81
CA GLN A 312 -5.16 -15.49 -10.88
C GLN A 312 -5.94 -14.23 -10.46
N ALA A 313 -6.41 -14.17 -9.21
CA ALA A 313 -7.08 -12.99 -8.66
C ALA A 313 -6.15 -11.76 -8.60
N LEU A 314 -4.88 -11.95 -8.22
CA LEU A 314 -3.86 -10.90 -8.28
C LEU A 314 -3.75 -10.32 -9.70
N LEU A 315 -3.63 -11.18 -10.71
CA LEU A 315 -3.45 -10.77 -12.11
C LEU A 315 -4.70 -10.12 -12.73
N ALA A 316 -5.88 -10.43 -12.20
CA ALA A 316 -7.15 -9.91 -12.70
C ALA A 316 -7.36 -8.43 -12.38
N GLU A 317 -6.70 -7.90 -11.34
CA GLU A 317 -6.81 -6.49 -10.97
C GLU A 317 -5.54 -5.71 -11.34
N THR A 318 -5.68 -4.83 -12.34
CA THR A 318 -4.56 -4.07 -12.92
C THR A 318 -3.94 -3.10 -11.92
N THR A 319 -4.67 -2.67 -10.89
CA THR A 319 -4.12 -1.81 -9.82
C THR A 319 -3.02 -2.48 -9.00
N ASN A 320 -2.90 -3.81 -9.04
CA ASN A 320 -1.88 -4.53 -8.28
C ASN A 320 -0.46 -4.44 -8.89
N TYR A 321 -0.35 -4.04 -10.16
CA TYR A 321 0.94 -3.94 -10.88
C TYR A 321 1.01 -2.74 -11.83
N GLY A 322 -0.13 -2.24 -12.29
CA GLY A 322 -0.28 -1.23 -13.32
C GLY A 322 0.29 0.13 -12.94
N PHE A 323 0.44 0.43 -11.65
CA PHE A 323 1.09 1.65 -11.19
C PHE A 323 2.54 1.82 -11.66
N LEU A 324 3.17 0.74 -12.14
CA LEU A 324 4.49 0.79 -12.79
C LEU A 324 4.43 1.19 -14.28
N LEU A 325 3.24 1.40 -14.83
CA LEU A 325 2.97 1.83 -16.20
C LEU A 325 2.42 3.26 -16.20
N PRO A 326 2.68 4.03 -17.28
CA PRO A 326 2.11 5.36 -17.42
C PRO A 326 0.58 5.31 -17.57
N LEU A 327 -0.06 6.43 -17.25
CA LEU A 327 -1.48 6.70 -17.47
C LEU A 327 -1.69 7.49 -18.75
N GLU A 328 -2.79 7.21 -19.45
CA GLU A 328 -3.26 8.02 -20.57
C GLU A 328 -4.25 9.08 -20.06
N GLU A 329 -4.09 10.33 -20.54
CA GLU A 329 -4.94 11.45 -20.15
C GLU A 329 -6.40 11.20 -20.54
N GLY A 330 -7.33 11.42 -19.60
CA GLY A 330 -8.76 11.20 -19.84
C GLY A 330 -9.19 9.73 -19.94
N VAL A 331 -8.28 8.78 -19.72
CA VAL A 331 -8.55 7.34 -19.72
C VAL A 331 -8.44 6.82 -18.29
N SER A 332 -9.36 5.93 -17.88
CA SER A 332 -9.30 5.36 -16.54
C SER A 332 -8.02 4.54 -16.36
N HIS A 333 -7.48 4.52 -15.14
CA HIS A 333 -6.27 3.73 -14.83
C HIS A 333 -6.47 2.24 -15.16
N LYS A 334 -7.68 1.69 -14.91
CA LYS A 334 -8.02 0.29 -15.25
C LYS A 334 -7.81 -0.02 -16.73
N ILE A 335 -8.13 0.94 -17.61
CA ILE A 335 -7.93 0.80 -19.07
C ILE A 335 -6.48 1.10 -19.44
N SER A 336 -5.91 2.19 -18.93
CA SER A 336 -4.51 2.60 -19.22
C SER A 336 -3.50 1.49 -18.91
N TRP A 337 -3.75 0.73 -17.85
CA TRP A 337 -2.87 -0.35 -17.38
C TRP A 337 -3.27 -1.74 -17.86
N SER A 338 -4.29 -1.84 -18.72
CA SER A 338 -4.75 -3.12 -19.23
C SER A 338 -3.69 -3.73 -20.16
N LEU A 339 -3.20 -4.92 -19.80
CA LEU A 339 -2.27 -5.71 -20.59
C LEU A 339 -2.91 -7.03 -21.01
N SER A 340 -2.68 -7.43 -22.25
CA SER A 340 -3.11 -8.74 -22.78
C SER A 340 -1.98 -9.38 -23.58
N PRO A 341 -1.38 -10.49 -23.09
CA PRO A 341 -1.66 -11.17 -21.82
C PRO A 341 -1.29 -10.31 -20.59
N PRO A 342 -1.78 -10.64 -19.38
CA PRO A 342 -1.32 -10.03 -18.12
C PRO A 342 0.19 -10.23 -17.92
N PRO A 343 0.86 -9.35 -17.15
CA PRO A 343 2.29 -9.49 -16.90
C PRO A 343 2.59 -10.67 -15.97
N ALA A 344 3.81 -11.18 -16.04
CA ALA A 344 4.38 -12.19 -15.17
C ALA A 344 4.78 -11.55 -13.83
N VAL A 345 3.83 -11.51 -12.90
CA VAL A 345 4.02 -10.94 -11.56
C VAL A 345 3.49 -11.86 -10.47
N ASN A 346 4.10 -11.77 -9.28
CA ASN A 346 3.64 -12.43 -8.07
C ASN A 346 3.49 -11.41 -6.93
N TRP A 347 3.14 -11.88 -5.73
CA TRP A 347 3.06 -11.05 -4.53
C TRP A 347 4.10 -11.50 -3.49
N THR A 348 4.61 -10.54 -2.74
CA THR A 348 5.50 -10.72 -1.59
C THR A 348 4.89 -10.10 -0.34
N VAL A 349 5.52 -10.28 0.81
CA VAL A 349 5.15 -9.54 2.02
C VAL A 349 5.37 -8.02 1.89
N ALA A 350 6.13 -7.55 0.89
CA ALA A 350 6.38 -6.13 0.68
C ALA A 350 5.52 -5.48 -0.42
N GLY A 351 5.03 -6.26 -1.38
CA GLY A 351 4.32 -5.76 -2.57
C GLY A 351 4.47 -6.69 -3.76
N VAL A 352 4.16 -6.17 -4.96
CA VAL A 352 4.23 -6.92 -6.21
C VAL A 352 5.68 -7.26 -6.58
N LEU A 353 5.90 -8.46 -7.11
CA LEU A 353 7.19 -8.96 -7.61
C LEU A 353 7.12 -9.16 -9.12
N LEU A 354 8.06 -8.60 -9.86
CA LEU A 354 8.22 -8.92 -11.28
C LEU A 354 9.00 -10.23 -11.44
N GLU A 355 8.40 -11.22 -12.11
CA GLU A 355 9.01 -12.55 -12.29
C GLU A 355 9.85 -12.66 -13.57
N GLU A 356 9.57 -11.81 -14.57
CA GLU A 356 10.27 -11.80 -15.87
C GLU A 356 10.75 -10.39 -16.24
N ASP A 357 11.88 -10.35 -16.95
CA ASP A 357 12.37 -9.10 -17.56
C ASP A 357 11.40 -8.66 -18.66
N ASP A 358 11.25 -7.35 -18.86
CA ASP A 358 10.38 -6.75 -19.88
C ASP A 358 8.89 -7.14 -19.82
N THR A 359 8.45 -7.76 -18.72
CA THR A 359 7.04 -8.14 -18.53
C THR A 359 6.10 -6.93 -18.46
N LEU A 360 6.64 -5.79 -18.02
CA LEU A 360 5.98 -4.49 -18.09
C LEU A 360 6.58 -3.71 -19.27
N PRO A 361 5.81 -3.45 -20.35
CA PRO A 361 6.32 -2.83 -21.56
C PRO A 361 7.03 -1.50 -21.29
N ASP A 362 8.19 -1.33 -21.92
CA ASP A 362 9.01 -0.12 -21.86
C ASP A 362 9.51 0.31 -20.47
N SER A 363 9.16 -0.39 -19.39
CA SER A 363 9.51 -0.03 -18.02
C SER A 363 11.02 -0.07 -17.76
N GLY A 364 11.74 -1.03 -18.34
CA GLY A 364 13.15 -1.28 -18.05
C GLY A 364 13.43 -1.73 -16.61
N ILE A 365 12.38 -2.14 -15.87
CA ILE A 365 12.50 -2.65 -14.51
C ILE A 365 12.89 -4.13 -14.60
N PRO A 366 14.00 -4.56 -13.97
CA PRO A 366 14.47 -5.93 -14.08
C PRO A 366 13.60 -6.90 -13.29
N LYS A 367 13.61 -8.18 -13.67
CA LYS A 367 13.04 -9.27 -12.88
C LYS A 367 13.62 -9.32 -11.47
N GLY A 368 12.86 -9.90 -10.54
CA GLY A 368 13.22 -9.94 -9.13
C GLY A 368 13.03 -8.59 -8.41
N THR A 369 12.50 -7.58 -9.11
CA THR A 369 12.18 -6.29 -8.50
C THR A 369 10.85 -6.38 -7.78
N VAL A 370 10.86 -5.97 -6.52
CA VAL A 370 9.67 -5.84 -5.68
C VAL A 370 9.29 -4.36 -5.64
N SER A 371 8.01 -4.08 -5.72
CA SER A 371 7.50 -2.73 -5.82
C SER A 371 6.23 -2.57 -5.02
N PHE A 372 6.03 -1.37 -4.52
CA PHE A 372 4.72 -0.95 -4.07
C PHE A 372 4.57 0.56 -4.22
N GLU A 373 3.35 1.01 -4.01
CA GLU A 373 3.01 2.41 -4.11
C GLU A 373 2.17 2.88 -2.92
N GLY A 374 2.01 4.19 -2.86
CA GLY A 374 1.13 4.82 -1.91
C GLY A 374 0.52 6.06 -2.49
N GLN A 375 -0.70 6.36 -2.04
CA GLN A 375 -1.17 7.72 -2.14
C GLN A 375 -0.16 8.63 -1.41
N PRO A 376 0.12 9.81 -1.95
CA PRO A 376 -0.61 10.45 -3.02
C PRO A 376 0.25 10.49 -4.30
N ASN A 377 0.58 9.35 -4.92
CA ASN A 377 1.51 9.20 -6.07
C ASN A 377 2.99 8.95 -5.69
N MET A 378 3.22 8.13 -4.67
CA MET A 378 4.54 7.64 -4.27
C MET A 378 4.76 6.25 -4.86
N ILE A 379 5.92 6.01 -5.48
CA ILE A 379 6.31 4.67 -5.95
C ILE A 379 7.72 4.39 -5.45
N TRP A 380 7.95 3.18 -4.94
CA TRP A 380 9.29 2.66 -4.76
C TRP A 380 9.45 1.30 -5.44
N THR A 381 10.65 1.03 -5.93
CA THR A 381 11.06 -0.28 -6.44
C THR A 381 12.34 -0.69 -5.72
N MET A 382 12.50 -1.97 -5.40
CA MET A 382 13.73 -2.50 -4.83
C MET A 382 14.07 -3.88 -5.41
N ASN A 383 15.34 -4.10 -5.70
CA ASN A 383 15.82 -5.36 -6.24
C ASN A 383 17.01 -5.84 -5.42
N ARG A 384 16.84 -6.98 -4.75
CA ARG A 384 17.85 -7.58 -3.87
C ARG A 384 19.10 -8.01 -4.62
N GLU A 385 18.95 -8.58 -5.81
CA GLU A 385 20.08 -9.08 -6.61
C GLU A 385 20.92 -7.93 -7.17
N ARG A 386 20.26 -6.84 -7.58
CA ARG A 386 20.94 -5.61 -8.04
C ARG A 386 21.48 -4.77 -6.88
N GLY A 387 20.96 -4.98 -5.67
CA GLY A 387 21.30 -4.16 -4.51
C GLY A 387 20.94 -2.70 -4.73
N ARG A 388 19.73 -2.45 -5.26
CA ARG A 388 19.23 -1.13 -5.61
C ARG A 388 17.80 -0.93 -5.12
N MET A 389 17.52 0.29 -4.68
CA MET A 389 16.17 0.80 -4.48
C MET A 389 16.05 2.15 -5.20
N MET A 390 14.87 2.40 -5.75
CA MET A 390 14.47 3.66 -6.34
C MET A 390 13.19 4.12 -5.65
N LEU A 391 13.08 5.41 -5.37
CA LEU A 391 11.85 6.02 -4.88
C LEU A 391 11.61 7.34 -5.59
N PHE A 392 10.37 7.54 -6.00
CA PHE A 392 9.84 8.83 -6.38
C PHE A 392 8.69 9.16 -5.43
N GLY A 393 8.79 10.31 -4.78
CA GLY A 393 7.81 10.77 -3.82
C GLY A 393 7.36 12.20 -4.09
N ASN A 394 6.04 12.39 -4.10
CA ASN A 394 5.39 13.69 -4.04
C ASN A 394 4.19 13.58 -3.07
N GLN A 395 3.55 14.71 -2.78
CA GLN A 395 2.43 14.75 -1.83
C GLN A 395 1.15 15.33 -2.48
N LEU A 396 0.79 14.89 -3.70
CA LEU A 396 -0.35 15.40 -4.47
C LEU A 396 -1.51 14.41 -4.57
N LEU A 397 -2.67 14.75 -4.00
CA LEU A 397 -3.93 14.05 -4.18
C LEU A 397 -4.71 14.57 -5.42
N PRO A 398 -5.59 13.75 -6.02
CA PRO A 398 -5.82 12.34 -5.71
C PRO A 398 -4.66 11.43 -6.15
N GLY A 399 -4.64 10.20 -5.66
CA GLY A 399 -3.77 9.16 -6.23
C GLY A 399 -4.08 8.95 -7.71
N TYR A 400 -3.05 8.59 -8.47
CA TYR A 400 -3.08 8.44 -9.94
C TYR A 400 -3.36 9.75 -10.68
N ASP A 401 -2.95 10.89 -10.12
CA ASP A 401 -2.86 12.14 -10.88
C ASP A 401 -1.93 11.91 -12.07
N VAL A 402 -2.44 12.09 -13.29
CA VAL A 402 -1.73 11.67 -14.53
C VAL A 402 -0.35 12.30 -14.62
N ILE A 403 -0.20 13.58 -14.25
CA ILE A 403 1.07 14.28 -14.33
C ILE A 403 2.05 13.75 -13.28
N ALA A 404 1.64 13.66 -12.02
CA ALA A 404 2.49 13.17 -10.94
C ALA A 404 2.88 11.69 -11.14
N HIS A 405 1.92 10.85 -11.51
CA HIS A 405 2.11 9.42 -11.77
C HIS A 405 3.07 9.17 -12.94
N ASN A 406 2.89 9.90 -14.05
CA ASN A 406 3.75 9.74 -15.22
C ASN A 406 5.18 10.23 -14.97
N LEU A 407 5.38 11.23 -14.11
CA LEU A 407 6.73 11.60 -13.66
C LEU A 407 7.37 10.49 -12.81
N ALA A 408 6.59 9.82 -11.96
CA ALA A 408 7.08 8.72 -11.14
C ALA A 408 7.53 7.53 -12.01
N THR A 409 6.71 7.10 -12.98
CA THR A 409 7.06 6.00 -13.89
C THR A 409 8.19 6.39 -14.85
N TYR A 410 8.25 7.65 -15.29
CA TYR A 410 9.37 8.19 -16.05
C TYR A 410 10.68 8.13 -15.25
N PHE A 411 10.65 8.50 -13.98
CA PHE A 411 11.80 8.34 -13.08
C PHE A 411 12.22 6.86 -12.99
N MET A 412 11.30 5.95 -12.69
CA MET A 412 11.62 4.52 -12.52
C MET A 412 12.32 3.97 -13.76
N ARG A 413 11.78 4.26 -14.94
CA ARG A 413 12.37 3.83 -16.23
C ARG A 413 13.79 4.33 -16.42
N HIS A 414 14.03 5.61 -16.16
CA HIS A 414 15.34 6.21 -16.34
C HIS A 414 16.34 5.79 -15.26
N ALA A 415 15.88 5.62 -14.02
CA ALA A 415 16.70 5.21 -12.90
C ALA A 415 17.21 3.78 -13.08
N TRP A 416 16.34 2.82 -13.43
CA TRP A 416 16.78 1.44 -13.69
C TRP A 416 17.75 1.35 -14.88
N LYS A 417 17.54 2.12 -15.94
CA LYS A 417 18.50 2.19 -17.06
C LYS A 417 19.86 2.77 -16.66
N THR A 418 19.88 3.70 -15.71
CA THR A 418 21.10 4.45 -15.34
C THR A 418 21.89 3.76 -14.21
N PHE A 419 21.20 3.10 -13.28
CA PHE A 419 21.78 2.61 -12.01
C PHE A 419 21.69 1.09 -11.80
N SER A 420 21.26 0.31 -12.81
CA SER A 420 21.11 -1.16 -12.75
C SER A 420 22.41 -1.97 -12.62
#